data_AF-A0A6I1HNZ4-F1
#
_entry.id   AF-A0A6I1HNZ4-F1
#
_cell.length_a   1.000
_cell.length_b   1.000
_cell.length_c   1.000
_cell.angle_alpha   90.00
_cell.angle_beta   90.00
_cell.angle_gamma   90.00
#
_symmetry.space_group_name_H-M   'P 1'
#
loop_
_entity.id
_entity.type
_entity.pdbx_description
1 polymer ?
#
loop_
_entity_poly.entity_id
_entity_poly.type
_entity_poly.pdbx_seq_one_letter_code
_entity_poly.pdbx_strand_id
1 'polypeptide(L)'
;MPRFRWVVQPWTAFLARGRDSRVFQDMTVCDILDALFAAYQGQGKLAPAWRFDIAERAVYSPRSLTTQYQESDLAFAERLMLEEGLFYYFEHTGDASSPSLGRMSMGRPNRCRTPCQRCSKCGTA
;
A
#
# COMPACT_ATOMS: atom_id res chain seq x y z
N MET A 1 36.91 -15.48 -12.68
CA MET A 1 35.89 -14.48 -13.06
C MET A 1 34.98 -14.22 -11.87
N PRO A 2 34.78 -12.96 -11.45
CA PRO A 2 33.86 -12.65 -10.36
C PRO A 2 32.41 -12.90 -10.81
N ARG A 3 31.63 -13.56 -9.95
CA ARG A 3 30.18 -13.71 -10.11
C ARG A 3 29.49 -12.72 -9.19
N PHE A 4 28.59 -11.91 -9.75
CA PHE A 4 27.76 -10.99 -8.98
C PHE A 4 26.35 -11.54 -8.84
N ARG A 5 25.75 -11.32 -7.68
CA ARG A 5 24.35 -11.63 -7.38
C ARG A 5 23.70 -10.36 -6.86
N TRP A 6 22.57 -9.98 -7.46
CA TRP A 6 21.75 -8.87 -7.03
C TRP A 6 20.39 -9.40 -6.56
N VAL A 7 19.83 -8.79 -5.52
CA VAL A 7 18.49 -9.08 -5.02
C VAL A 7 17.68 -7.81 -5.16
N VAL A 8 16.63 -7.85 -5.99
CA VAL A 8 15.72 -6.73 -6.19
C VAL A 8 14.54 -6.92 -5.25
N GLN A 9 14.20 -5.89 -4.49
CA GLN A 9 13.06 -5.88 -3.57
C GLN A 9 12.20 -4.63 -3.79
N PRO A 10 10.90 -4.68 -3.45
CA PRO A 10 10.04 -3.52 -3.48
C PRO A 10 10.47 -2.45 -2.48
N TRP A 11 9.95 -1.23 -2.65
CA TRP A 11 10.18 -0.13 -1.71
C TRP A 11 9.72 -0.46 -0.29
N THR A 12 8.76 -1.40 -0.13
CA THR A 12 8.30 -1.87 1.18
C THR A 12 9.39 -2.56 2.00
N ALA A 13 10.47 -3.04 1.37
CA ALA A 13 11.61 -3.60 2.09
C ALA A 13 12.31 -2.56 2.99
N PHE A 14 12.19 -1.26 2.69
CA PHE A 14 12.71 -0.21 3.56
C PHE A 14 11.93 -0.09 4.88
N LEU A 15 10.61 -0.35 4.85
CA LEU A 15 9.75 -0.32 6.04
C LEU A 15 10.07 -1.48 7.00
N ALA A 16 10.64 -2.57 6.48
CA ALA A 16 11.10 -3.68 7.31
C ALA A 16 12.41 -3.39 8.06
N ARG A 17 13.14 -2.33 7.69
CA ARG A 17 14.47 -2.03 8.24
C ARG A 17 14.42 -1.26 9.55
N GLY A 18 13.36 -0.50 9.78
CA GLY A 18 13.14 0.30 10.99
C GLY A 18 12.39 -0.47 12.07
N ARG A 19 12.51 0.00 13.32
CA ARG A 19 11.63 -0.35 14.44
C ARG A 19 11.25 0.93 15.14
N ASP A 20 9.97 1.11 15.38
CA ASP A 20 9.44 2.32 16.00
C ASP A 20 8.34 1.98 17.00
N SER A 21 8.04 2.94 17.87
CA SER A 21 6.94 2.88 18.82
C SER A 21 6.11 4.14 18.69
N ARG A 22 4.90 4.02 18.13
CA ARG A 22 3.99 5.14 17.88
C ARG A 22 2.58 4.81 18.33
N VAL A 23 1.82 5.85 18.65
CA VAL A 23 0.44 5.75 19.11
C VAL A 23 -0.47 6.50 18.14
N PHE A 24 -1.50 5.83 17.65
CA PHE A 24 -2.54 6.39 16.79
C PHE A 24 -3.88 6.36 17.54
N GLN A 25 -4.58 7.50 17.58
CA GLN A 25 -5.85 7.67 18.28
C GLN A 25 -6.89 8.20 17.31
N ASP A 26 -8.13 7.69 17.42
CA ASP A 26 -9.28 8.11 16.62
C ASP A 26 -9.04 8.12 15.10
N MET A 27 -8.22 7.18 14.62
CA MET A 27 -7.85 7.05 13.22
C MET A 27 -8.39 5.75 12.62
N THR A 28 -8.79 5.80 11.34
CA THR A 28 -9.12 4.57 10.61
C THR A 28 -7.85 3.83 10.22
N VAL A 29 -7.96 2.52 9.96
CA VAL A 29 -6.80 1.72 9.49
C VAL A 29 -6.21 2.29 8.21
N CYS A 30 -7.05 2.81 7.32
CA CYS A 30 -6.58 3.44 6.09
C CYS A 30 -5.79 4.73 6.36
N ASP A 31 -6.21 5.55 7.32
CA ASP A 31 -5.51 6.79 7.68
C ASP A 31 -4.17 6.50 8.36
N ILE A 32 -4.12 5.46 9.19
CA ILE A 32 -2.88 4.98 9.82
C ILE A 32 -1.88 4.53 8.74
N LEU A 33 -2.34 3.75 7.75
CA LEU A 33 -1.50 3.30 6.64
C LEU A 33 -1.03 4.49 5.77
N ASP A 34 -1.90 5.46 5.49
CA ASP A 34 -1.53 6.69 4.79
C ASP A 34 -0.46 7.47 5.54
N ALA A 35 -0.63 7.69 6.85
CA ALA A 35 0.34 8.39 7.69
C ALA A 35 1.69 7.66 7.73
N LEU A 36 1.66 6.33 7.81
CA LEU A 36 2.85 5.50 7.82
C LEU A 36 3.62 5.62 6.51
N PHE A 37 2.96 5.47 5.36
CA PHE A 37 3.60 5.55 4.05
C PHE A 37 4.03 6.97 3.68
N ALA A 38 3.27 7.99 4.09
CA ALA A 38 3.61 9.39 3.90
C ALA A 38 4.88 9.80 4.67
N ALA A 39 5.12 9.24 5.86
CA ALA A 39 6.35 9.49 6.61
C ALA A 39 7.63 9.08 5.88
N TYR A 40 7.52 8.16 4.91
CA TYR A 40 8.62 7.71 4.06
C TYR A 40 8.74 8.49 2.74
N GLN A 41 7.76 9.32 2.39
CA GLN A 41 7.87 10.20 1.23
C GLN A 41 8.96 11.25 1.48
N GLY A 42 9.95 11.31 0.59
CA GLY A 42 11.07 12.26 0.71
C GLY A 42 12.21 11.80 1.61
N GLN A 43 12.14 10.61 2.22
CA GLN A 43 13.31 10.00 2.85
C GLN A 43 14.29 9.49 1.78
N GLY A 44 15.21 10.35 1.35
CA GLY A 44 16.22 10.04 0.33
C GLY A 44 15.62 10.02 -1.08
N LYS A 45 15.96 9.00 -1.89
CA LYS A 45 15.43 8.81 -3.26
C LYS A 45 14.16 7.96 -3.32
N LEU A 46 13.52 7.71 -2.18
CA LEU A 46 12.30 6.91 -2.12
C LEU A 46 11.10 7.73 -2.60
N ALA A 47 10.44 7.22 -3.63
CA ALA A 47 9.13 7.70 -4.09
C ALA A 47 8.11 6.57 -3.86
N PRO A 48 7.67 6.35 -2.60
CA PRO A 48 6.67 5.34 -2.31
C PRO A 48 5.37 5.73 -3.01
N ALA A 49 4.82 4.78 -3.76
CA ALA A 49 3.53 4.90 -4.39
C ALA A 49 2.63 3.80 -3.81
N TRP A 50 1.41 4.18 -3.47
CA TRP A 50 0.36 3.27 -3.03
C TRP A 50 -0.99 3.82 -3.48
N ARG A 51 -1.98 2.94 -3.56
CA ARG A 51 -3.36 3.28 -3.83
C ARG A 51 -4.22 2.41 -2.93
N PHE A 52 -5.32 2.95 -2.45
CA PHE A 52 -6.36 2.12 -1.83
C PHE A 52 -7.44 1.89 -2.88
N ASP A 53 -7.61 0.64 -3.29
CA ASP A 53 -8.73 0.22 -4.14
C ASP A 53 -9.75 -0.50 -3.24
N ILE A 54 -10.47 0.30 -2.47
CA ILE A 54 -11.43 -0.14 -1.46
C ILE A 54 -12.79 0.40 -1.87
N ALA A 55 -13.77 -0.48 -2.01
CA ALA A 55 -15.12 -0.11 -2.44
C ALA A 55 -15.80 0.89 -1.46
N GLU A 56 -15.60 0.69 -0.16
CA GLU A 56 -16.19 1.53 0.89
C GLU A 56 -15.18 1.74 2.03
N ARG A 57 -14.53 2.91 2.07
CA ARG A 57 -13.63 3.29 3.17
C ARG A 57 -14.36 3.43 4.51
N ALA A 58 -15.67 3.69 4.45
CA ALA A 58 -16.55 3.89 5.60
C ALA A 58 -16.85 2.61 6.40
N VAL A 59 -16.56 1.42 5.85
CA VAL A 59 -16.70 0.15 6.58
C VAL A 59 -15.66 0.04 7.71
N TYR A 60 -14.53 0.73 7.57
CA TYR A 60 -13.46 0.76 8.55
C TYR A 60 -13.72 1.85 9.59
N SER A 61 -14.41 1.49 10.67
CA SER A 61 -14.62 2.42 11.79
C SER A 61 -13.29 2.89 12.40
N PRO A 62 -13.20 4.16 12.82
CA PRO A 62 -12.03 4.67 13.52
C PRO A 62 -11.82 3.88 14.81
N ARG A 63 -10.58 3.48 15.04
CA ARG A 63 -10.19 2.73 16.24
C ARG A 63 -9.86 3.74 17.35
N SER A 64 -10.30 3.45 18.58
CA SER A 64 -10.07 4.32 19.73
C SER A 64 -8.58 4.47 20.07
N LEU A 65 -7.83 3.37 20.04
CA LEU A 65 -6.38 3.38 20.25
C LEU A 65 -5.71 2.25 19.48
N THR A 66 -4.70 2.58 18.69
CA THR A 66 -3.84 1.62 18.00
C THR A 66 -2.38 1.95 18.29
N THR A 67 -1.65 1.01 18.86
CA THR A 67 -0.22 1.19 19.19
C THR A 67 0.63 0.33 18.29
N GLN A 68 1.68 0.94 17.74
CA GLN A 68 2.85 0.25 17.23
C GLN A 68 3.85 0.12 18.38
N TYR A 69 4.29 -1.09 18.70
CA TYR A 69 5.23 -1.31 19.82
C TYR A 69 6.42 -2.18 19.40
N GLN A 70 7.59 -1.55 19.22
CA GLN A 70 8.86 -2.24 18.92
C GLN A 70 8.80 -3.17 17.68
N GLU A 71 7.83 -2.91 16.79
CA GLU A 71 7.62 -3.66 15.56
C GLU A 71 8.06 -2.79 14.36
N SER A 72 8.44 -3.43 13.27
CA SER A 72 8.75 -2.71 12.04
C SER A 72 7.49 -2.14 11.43
N ASP A 73 7.62 -1.04 10.69
CA ASP A 73 6.48 -0.38 10.04
C ASP A 73 5.77 -1.35 9.07
N LEU A 74 6.53 -2.23 8.41
CA LEU A 74 5.95 -3.28 7.57
C LEU A 74 5.13 -4.29 8.38
N ALA A 75 5.65 -4.79 9.50
CA ALA A 75 4.95 -5.79 10.33
C ALA A 75 3.68 -5.20 10.95
N PHE A 76 3.74 -3.94 11.37
CA PHE A 76 2.58 -3.20 11.87
C PHE A 76 1.49 -3.06 10.80
N ALA A 77 1.87 -2.63 9.60
CA ALA A 77 0.96 -2.50 8.48
C ALA A 77 0.31 -3.84 8.10
N GLU A 78 1.11 -4.92 8.05
CA GLU A 78 0.62 -6.27 7.76
C GLU A 78 -0.37 -6.76 8.81
N ARG A 79 -0.08 -6.56 10.09
CA ARG A 79 -1.00 -6.92 11.18
C ARG A 79 -2.33 -6.19 11.06
N LEU A 80 -2.30 -4.87 10.85
CA LEU A 80 -3.53 -4.07 10.68
C LEU A 80 -4.33 -4.51 9.46
N MET A 81 -3.66 -4.78 8.34
CA MET A 81 -4.32 -5.27 7.14
C MET A 81 -4.96 -6.64 7.38
N LEU A 82 -4.27 -7.56 8.07
CA LEU A 82 -4.79 -8.90 8.37
C LEU A 82 -6.02 -8.85 9.29
N GLU A 83 -6.03 -7.99 10.31
CA GLU A 83 -7.18 -7.81 11.21
C GLU A 83 -8.45 -7.39 10.46
N GLU A 84 -8.29 -6.57 9.41
CA GLU A 84 -9.39 -6.07 8.56
C GLU A 84 -9.69 -6.98 7.35
N GLY A 85 -8.95 -8.08 7.17
CA GLY A 85 -9.04 -8.94 5.99
C GLY A 85 -8.61 -8.26 4.68
N LEU A 86 -7.78 -7.22 4.79
CA LEU A 86 -7.15 -6.53 3.68
C LEU A 86 -5.94 -7.30 3.19
N PHE A 87 -5.73 -7.26 1.88
CA PHE A 87 -4.56 -7.82 1.24
C PHE A 87 -3.98 -6.81 0.25
N TYR A 88 -2.70 -6.94 -0.03
CA TYR A 88 -1.98 -6.10 -0.97
C TYR A 88 -1.31 -6.94 -2.06
N TYR A 89 -1.14 -6.33 -3.22
CA TYR A 89 -0.29 -6.83 -4.30
C TYR A 89 0.55 -5.69 -4.86
N PHE A 90 1.61 -6.04 -5.57
CA PHE A 90 2.47 -5.08 -6.25
C PHE A 90 2.17 -5.08 -7.74
N GLU A 91 1.65 -3.97 -8.27
CA GLU A 91 1.69 -3.75 -9.72
C GLU A 91 3.04 -3.16 -10.10
N HIS A 92 3.72 -3.78 -11.06
CA HIS A 92 4.95 -3.22 -11.64
C HIS A 92 4.61 -2.65 -13.01
N THR A 93 4.41 -1.34 -13.10
CA THR A 93 4.27 -0.67 -14.39
C THR A 93 5.64 -0.19 -14.85
N GLY A 94 6.26 -0.84 -15.82
CA GLY A 94 7.50 -0.37 -16.42
C GLY A 94 7.19 0.75 -17.42
N ASP A 95 7.63 1.97 -17.14
CA ASP A 95 7.57 3.07 -18.10
C ASP A 95 8.99 3.59 -18.30
N ALA A 96 9.60 3.19 -19.41
CA ALA A 96 11.00 3.50 -19.74
C ALA A 96 11.24 4.99 -20.00
N SER A 97 10.18 5.77 -20.22
CA SER A 97 10.21 7.23 -20.39
C SER A 97 9.96 8.01 -19.09
N SER A 98 9.45 7.36 -18.04
CA SER A 98 9.21 8.01 -16.75
C SER A 98 10.50 8.05 -15.90
N PRO A 99 10.82 9.19 -15.24
CA PRO A 99 11.98 9.30 -14.35
C PRO A 99 11.98 8.28 -13.20
N SER A 100 10.80 7.80 -12.81
CA SER A 100 10.61 6.82 -11.74
C SER A 100 10.80 5.37 -12.17
N LEU A 101 10.94 5.08 -13.48
CA LEU A 101 11.12 3.74 -14.09
C LEU A 101 10.07 2.67 -13.74
N GLY A 102 9.14 2.99 -12.86
CA GLY A 102 7.88 2.31 -12.67
C GLY A 102 7.18 2.72 -11.38
N ARG A 103 5.88 2.43 -11.31
CA ARG A 103 5.08 2.66 -10.09
C ARG A 103 4.68 1.33 -9.50
N MET A 104 4.87 1.21 -8.19
CA MET A 104 4.27 0.17 -7.36
C MET A 104 2.95 0.72 -6.83
N SER A 105 1.84 0.03 -7.05
CA SER A 105 0.57 0.37 -6.42
C SER A 105 0.03 -0.82 -5.65
N MET A 106 -0.34 -0.58 -4.41
CA MET A 106 -1.16 -1.43 -3.56
C MET A 106 -2.62 -1.37 -4.05
N GLY A 107 -3.41 -2.43 -3.88
CA GLY A 107 -4.82 -2.45 -4.26
C GLY A 107 -5.47 -3.82 -4.00
N ARG A 108 -6.78 -3.94 -4.22
CA ARG A 108 -7.56 -5.19 -4.31
C ARG A 108 -7.94 -5.39 -5.78
N PRO A 109 -7.86 -6.59 -6.39
CA PRO A 109 -8.31 -6.76 -7.77
C PRO A 109 -9.83 -6.90 -7.70
N ASN A 110 -10.58 -5.85 -8.07
CA ASN A 110 -11.99 -6.00 -8.40
C ASN A 110 -12.51 -4.89 -9.33
N ARG A 111 -12.01 -4.87 -10.57
CA ARG A 111 -12.89 -4.88 -11.74
C ARG A 111 -12.13 -5.27 -13.00
N CYS A 112 -12.78 -6.10 -13.80
CA CYS A 112 -12.33 -6.59 -15.10
C CYS A 112 -11.58 -5.52 -15.91
N ARG A 113 -10.33 -5.80 -16.26
CA ARG A 113 -9.44 -4.92 -17.03
C ARG A 113 -9.79 -4.84 -18.53
N THR A 114 -10.94 -5.37 -18.94
CA THR A 114 -11.38 -5.40 -20.34
C THR A 114 -12.53 -4.42 -20.54
N PRO A 115 -12.46 -3.49 -21.50
CA PRO A 115 -13.64 -2.78 -21.96
C PRO A 115 -14.51 -3.80 -22.73
N CYS A 116 -15.26 -4.62 -22.01
CA CYS A 116 -16.30 -5.43 -22.64
C CYS A 116 -17.39 -4.46 -23.08
N GLN A 117 -17.47 -4.19 -24.39
CA GLN A 117 -18.44 -3.30 -25.06
C GLN A 117 -19.92 -3.72 -24.91
N ARG A 118 -20.26 -4.49 -23.87
CA ARG A 118 -21.58 -5.10 -23.68
C ARG A 118 -22.21 -4.81 -22.32
N CYS A 119 -21.91 -3.64 -21.75
CA CYS A 119 -22.70 -3.02 -20.69
C CYS A 119 -23.45 -1.80 -21.24
N SER A 120 -24.43 -2.04 -22.12
CA SER A 120 -25.33 -0.99 -22.62
C SER A 120 -26.72 -0.99 -21.94
N LYS A 121 -26.91 -1.71 -20.83
CA LYS A 121 -28.23 -1.82 -20.16
C LYS A 121 -28.21 -1.75 -18.63
N CYS A 122 -27.40 -0.87 -18.05
CA CYS A 122 -27.60 -0.45 -16.66
C CYS A 122 -27.70 1.07 -16.61
N GLY A 123 -28.75 1.59 -17.22
CA GLY A 123 -29.18 2.97 -17.11
C GLY A 123 -30.68 2.98 -16.79
N THR A 124 -31.00 3.64 -15.68
CA THR A 124 -32.30 4.20 -15.33
C THR A 124 -33.35 3.25 -14.73
N ALA A 125 -33.39 3.18 -13.39
CA ALA A 125 -34.55 3.45 -12.52
C ALA A 125 -34.16 3.15 -11.07
#